data_AF-A0A4U3CGT5-F1
#
_entry.id   AF-A0A4U3CGT5-F1
#
_cell.length_a   1.000
_cell.length_b   1.000
_cell.length_c   1.000
_cell.angle_alpha   90.00
_cell.angle_beta   90.00
_cell.angle_gamma   90.00
#
_symmetry.space_group_name_H-M   'P 1'
#
loop_
_entity.id
_entity.type
_entity.pdbx_description
1 polymer ?
#
loop_
_entity_poly.entity_id
_entity_poly.type
_entity_poly.pdbx_seq_one_letter_code
_entity_poly.pdbx_strand_id
1 'polypeptide(L)'
;MAPQDDVRREVALLLRRLNVELDAVGQRFAHLHGLNRTDVRALVAIMDATRRGEPMTPGRLGEAVELRSASVTALVDRLERVGHLRRIRDDVDRRRVVLEMSDSAMAAGGEHFGGLAADLAAAMEGYDDEELAVVHRFLLDMTDVVTRHARES
;
A
#
# COMPACT_ATOMS: atom_id res chain seq x y z
N MET A 1 -1.88 -20.10 31.26
CA MET A 1 -2.06 -19.10 30.19
C MET A 1 -3.56 -18.88 30.06
N ALA A 2 -4.05 -17.63 30.05
CA ALA A 2 -5.50 -17.40 30.02
C ALA A 2 -6.05 -17.75 28.62
N PRO A 3 -7.30 -18.26 28.48
CA PRO A 3 -7.89 -18.59 27.17
C PRO A 3 -7.84 -17.42 26.16
N GLN A 4 -7.92 -16.18 26.65
CA GLN A 4 -7.81 -14.97 25.83
C GLN A 4 -6.40 -14.74 25.25
N ASP A 5 -5.35 -15.24 25.90
CA ASP A 5 -3.97 -15.11 25.41
C ASP A 5 -3.72 -16.05 24.23
N ASP A 6 -4.42 -17.19 24.19
CA ASP A 6 -4.33 -18.16 23.10
C ASP A 6 -5.00 -17.63 21.83
N VAL A 7 -6.21 -17.07 21.96
CA VAL A 7 -6.93 -16.43 20.85
C VAL A 7 -6.14 -15.24 20.28
N ARG A 8 -5.59 -14.37 21.13
CA ARG A 8 -4.76 -13.24 20.66
C ARG A 8 -3.54 -13.71 19.88
N ARG A 9 -2.89 -14.78 20.34
CA ARG A 9 -1.75 -15.38 19.66
C ARG A 9 -2.15 -15.96 18.31
N GLU A 10 -3.28 -16.66 18.24
CA GLU A 10 -3.80 -17.23 17.00
C GLU A 10 -4.11 -16.13 15.97
N VAL A 11 -4.81 -15.07 16.39
CA VAL A 11 -5.09 -13.91 15.53
C VAL A 11 -3.80 -13.27 15.01
N ALA A 12 -2.77 -13.11 15.85
CA ALA A 12 -1.48 -12.58 15.41
C ALA A 12 -0.79 -13.48 14.36
N LEU A 13 -0.90 -14.80 14.50
CA LEU A 13 -0.38 -15.76 13.53
C LEU A 13 -1.14 -15.70 12.21
N LEU A 14 -2.47 -15.58 12.25
CA LEU A 14 -3.32 -15.41 11.07
C LEU A 14 -3.00 -14.10 10.35
N LEU A 15 -2.84 -12.99 11.08
CA LEU A 15 -2.43 -11.71 10.52
C LEU A 15 -1.07 -11.79 9.82
N ARG A 16 -0.09 -12.44 10.46
CA ARG A 16 1.23 -12.68 9.84
C ARG A 16 1.09 -13.52 8.56
N ARG A 17 0.30 -14.59 8.59
CA ARG A 17 0.09 -15.47 7.44
C ARG A 17 -0.55 -14.70 6.28
N LEU A 18 -1.60 -13.92 6.55
CA LEU A 18 -2.26 -13.08 5.56
C LEU A 18 -1.28 -12.08 4.92
N ASN A 19 -0.45 -11.41 5.72
CA ASN A 19 0.56 -10.49 5.20
C ASN A 19 1.57 -11.17 4.26
N VAL A 20 2.01 -12.39 4.56
CA VAL A 20 2.93 -13.15 3.70
C VAL A 20 2.28 -13.48 2.36
N GLU A 21 1.03 -13.93 2.36
CA GLU A 21 0.32 -14.27 1.12
C GLU A 21 0.00 -13.02 0.28
N LEU A 22 -0.37 -11.90 0.91
CA LEU A 22 -0.56 -10.63 0.22
C LEU A 22 0.75 -10.08 -0.38
N ASP A 23 1.88 -10.18 0.33
CA ASP A 23 3.21 -9.83 -0.22
C ASP A 23 3.52 -10.70 -1.45
N ALA A 24 3.22 -12.00 -1.41
CA ALA A 24 3.45 -12.90 -2.56
C ALA A 24 2.66 -12.47 -3.81
N VAL A 25 1.41 -12.03 -3.65
CA VAL A 25 0.61 -11.47 -4.77
C VAL A 25 1.24 -10.19 -5.30
N GLY A 26 1.72 -9.30 -4.42
CA GLY A 26 2.44 -8.08 -4.80
C GLY A 26 3.78 -8.36 -5.49
N GLN A 27 4.53 -9.37 -5.05
CA GLN A 27 5.77 -9.81 -5.70
C GLN A 27 5.51 -10.32 -7.12
N ARG A 28 4.39 -11.02 -7.34
CA ARG A 28 3.99 -11.46 -8.69
C ARG A 28 3.74 -10.28 -9.61
N PHE A 29 3.03 -9.26 -9.15
CA PHE A 29 2.86 -8.01 -9.89
C PHE A 29 4.22 -7.37 -10.20
N ALA A 30 5.10 -7.28 -9.19
CA ALA A 30 6.42 -6.71 -9.35
C ALA A 30 7.21 -7.41 -10.47
N HIS A 31 7.22 -8.75 -10.45
CA HIS A 31 7.91 -9.56 -11.44
C HIS A 31 7.36 -9.34 -12.87
N LEU A 32 6.03 -9.34 -13.04
CA LEU A 32 5.39 -9.16 -14.34
C LEU A 32 5.68 -7.78 -14.95
N HIS A 33 5.86 -6.76 -14.12
CA HIS A 33 6.10 -5.38 -14.55
C HIS A 33 7.56 -4.94 -14.46
N GLY A 34 8.50 -5.86 -14.15
CA GLY A 34 9.93 -5.54 -14.02
C GLY A 34 10.24 -4.57 -12.87
N LEU A 35 9.46 -4.62 -11.80
CA LEU A 35 9.55 -3.76 -10.62
C LEU A 35 10.25 -4.47 -9.46
N ASN A 36 10.84 -3.68 -8.58
CA ASN A 36 11.34 -4.15 -7.30
C ASN A 36 10.27 -4.04 -6.20
N ARG A 37 10.49 -4.70 -5.06
CA ARG A 37 9.61 -4.60 -3.88
C ARG A 37 9.33 -3.14 -3.46
N THR A 38 10.35 -2.29 -3.48
CA THR A 38 10.21 -0.87 -3.10
C THR A 38 9.39 -0.07 -4.11
N ASP A 39 9.39 -0.47 -5.38
CA ASP A 39 8.56 0.16 -6.42
C ASP A 39 7.08 -0.09 -6.16
N VAL A 40 6.71 -1.33 -5.83
CA VAL A 40 5.34 -1.68 -5.48
C VAL A 40 4.89 -0.95 -4.22
N ARG A 41 5.75 -0.88 -3.18
CA ARG A 41 5.45 -0.09 -1.97
C ARG A 41 5.23 1.40 -2.30
N ALA A 42 6.03 1.97 -3.21
CA ALA A 42 5.86 3.36 -3.65
C ALA A 42 4.54 3.58 -4.39
N LEU A 43 4.17 2.68 -5.31
CA LEU A 43 2.90 2.76 -6.03
C LEU A 43 1.70 2.65 -5.07
N VAL A 44 1.75 1.76 -4.07
CA VAL A 44 0.73 1.66 -3.02
C VAL A 44 0.65 2.97 -2.22
N ALA A 45 1.79 3.54 -1.80
CA ALA A 45 1.80 4.80 -1.05
C ALA A 45 1.21 5.98 -1.85
N ILE A 46 1.50 6.06 -3.15
CA ILE A 46 0.91 7.07 -4.05
C ILE A 46 -0.60 6.86 -4.17
N MET A 47 -1.05 5.62 -4.44
CA MET A 47 -2.46 5.28 -4.54
C MET A 47 -3.23 5.60 -3.26
N ASP A 48 -2.65 5.29 -2.09
CA ASP A 48 -3.24 5.59 -0.79
C ASP A 48 -3.40 7.09 -0.55
N ALA A 49 -2.39 7.89 -0.93
CA ALA A 49 -2.47 9.34 -0.84
C ALA A 49 -3.52 9.92 -1.78
N THR A 50 -3.59 9.44 -3.03
CA THR A 50 -4.64 9.82 -3.99
C THR A 50 -6.03 9.51 -3.44
N ARG A 51 -6.25 8.33 -2.83
CA ARG A 51 -7.54 7.97 -2.22
C ARG A 51 -7.93 8.89 -1.06
N ARG A 52 -6.97 9.44 -0.32
CA ARG A 52 -7.20 10.42 0.74
C ARG A 52 -7.28 11.87 0.26
N GLY A 53 -7.09 12.12 -1.05
CA GLY A 53 -7.00 13.48 -1.59
C GLY A 53 -5.75 14.23 -1.15
N GLU A 54 -4.69 13.50 -0.77
CA GLU A 54 -3.43 14.05 -0.30
C GLU A 54 -2.40 14.11 -1.43
N PRO A 55 -1.76 15.26 -1.71
CA PRO A 55 -0.73 15.34 -2.73
C PRO A 55 0.52 14.58 -2.30
N MET A 56 0.97 13.65 -3.16
CA MET A 56 2.19 12.88 -2.95
C MET A 56 3.38 13.55 -3.64
N THR A 57 4.23 14.22 -2.86
CA THR A 57 5.48 14.81 -3.36
C THR A 57 6.63 13.78 -3.29
N PRO A 58 7.73 13.96 -4.04
CA PRO A 58 8.92 13.10 -3.87
C PRO A 58 9.41 13.02 -2.42
N GLY A 59 9.41 14.15 -1.69
CA GLY A 59 9.80 14.15 -0.27
C GLY A 59 8.90 13.25 0.59
N ARG A 60 7.58 13.38 0.44
CA ARG A 60 6.61 12.53 1.15
C ARG A 60 6.72 11.06 0.75
N LEU A 61 7.00 10.78 -0.52
CA LEU A 61 7.22 9.42 -0.97
C LEU A 61 8.46 8.82 -0.30
N GLY A 62 9.55 9.59 -0.17
CA GLY A 62 10.74 9.18 0.55
C GLY A 62 10.50 8.81 2.01
N GLU A 63 9.70 9.61 2.71
CA GLU A 63 9.26 9.30 4.08
C GLU A 63 8.39 8.03 4.12
N ALA A 64 7.47 7.86 3.15
CA ALA A 64 6.55 6.73 3.10
C ALA A 64 7.23 5.38 2.79
N VAL A 65 8.33 5.38 2.02
CA VAL A 65 9.07 4.15 1.66
C VAL A 65 10.45 4.07 2.31
N GLU A 66 10.73 4.90 3.33
CA GLU A 66 11.98 4.92 4.11
C GLU A 66 13.24 5.07 3.22
N LEU A 67 13.16 5.93 2.20
CA LEU A 67 14.26 6.20 1.27
C LEU A 67 14.82 7.61 1.43
N ARG A 68 16.14 7.73 1.32
CA ARG A 68 16.83 9.03 1.20
C ARG A 68 16.55 9.67 -0.16
N SER A 69 16.65 11.00 -0.24
CA SER A 69 16.27 11.77 -1.43
C SER A 69 16.89 11.29 -2.76
N ALA A 70 18.18 10.92 -2.77
CA ALA A 70 18.83 10.39 -3.97
C ALA A 70 18.21 9.07 -4.45
N SER A 71 17.85 8.18 -3.51
CA SER A 71 17.19 6.91 -3.80
C SER A 71 15.74 7.10 -4.26
N VAL A 72 15.06 8.12 -3.72
CA VAL A 72 13.72 8.51 -4.17
C VAL A 72 13.75 8.98 -5.62
N THR A 73 14.66 9.87 -5.99
CA THR A 73 14.75 10.36 -7.38
C THR A 73 14.95 9.19 -8.35
N ALA A 74 15.88 8.29 -8.05
CA ALA A 74 16.12 7.11 -8.87
C ALA A 74 14.91 6.14 -8.94
N LEU A 75 14.14 6.03 -7.86
CA LEU A 75 12.89 5.25 -7.83
C LEU A 75 11.83 5.88 -8.72
N VAL A 76 11.61 7.19 -8.59
CA VAL A 76 10.62 7.92 -9.37
C VAL A 76 10.98 7.89 -10.86
N ASP A 77 12.25 8.11 -11.22
CA ASP A 77 12.72 8.04 -12.61
C ASP A 77 12.52 6.65 -13.21
N ARG A 78 12.74 5.59 -12.42
CA ARG A 78 12.48 4.21 -12.86
C ARG A 78 11.00 3.97 -13.11
N LEU A 79 10.12 4.41 -12.19
CA LEU A 79 8.67 4.26 -12.32
C LEU A 79 8.09 5.06 -13.49
N GLU A 80 8.60 6.26 -13.76
CA GLU A 80 8.23 7.03 -14.95
C GLU A 80 8.70 6.34 -16.24
N ARG A 81 9.93 5.81 -16.26
CA ARG A 81 10.49 5.12 -17.44
C ARG A 81 9.70 3.87 -17.84
N VAL A 82 9.17 3.13 -16.87
CA VAL A 82 8.28 1.98 -17.12
C VAL A 82 6.81 2.39 -17.33
N GLY A 83 6.55 3.71 -17.33
CA GLY A 83 5.24 4.27 -17.62
C GLY A 83 4.22 4.12 -16.49
N HIS A 84 4.65 3.88 -15.25
CA HIS A 84 3.74 3.72 -14.11
C HIS A 84 3.43 5.02 -13.36
N LEU A 85 4.22 6.06 -13.58
CA LEU A 85 4.14 7.31 -12.86
C LEU A 85 4.28 8.50 -13.81
N ARG A 86 3.76 9.65 -13.40
CA ARG A 86 4.01 10.96 -14.00
C ARG A 86 4.23 12.00 -12.91
N ARG A 87 5.19 12.90 -13.13
CA ARG A 87 5.34 14.14 -12.37
C ARG A 87 4.46 15.23 -12.98
N ILE A 88 3.56 15.79 -12.18
CA ILE A 88 2.74 16.94 -12.59
C ILE A 88 2.93 18.12 -11.65
N ARG A 89 2.55 19.31 -12.09
CA ARG A 89 2.48 20.47 -11.20
C ARG A 89 1.22 20.37 -10.35
N ASP A 90 1.35 20.67 -9.07
CA ASP A 90 0.23 20.73 -8.13
C ASP A 90 -0.75 21.84 -8.54
N ASP A 91 -2.04 21.52 -8.59
CA ASP A 91 -3.11 22.45 -8.97
C ASP A 91 -3.34 23.55 -7.94
N VAL A 92 -3.00 23.30 -6.67
CA VAL A 92 -3.16 24.24 -5.55
C VAL A 92 -1.93 25.14 -5.40
N ASP A 93 -0.72 24.58 -5.52
CA ASP A 93 0.54 25.35 -5.50
C ASP A 93 1.44 24.92 -6.66
N ARG A 94 1.33 25.62 -7.81
CA ARG A 94 2.06 25.31 -9.05
C ARG A 94 3.59 25.29 -8.94
N ARG A 95 4.16 25.72 -7.80
CA ARG A 95 5.60 25.60 -7.50
C ARG A 95 5.98 24.20 -7.02
N ARG A 96 5.00 23.38 -6.63
CA ARG A 96 5.18 22.00 -6.17
C ARG A 96 5.01 21.03 -7.32
N VAL A 97 5.79 19.95 -7.25
CA VAL A 97 5.65 18.78 -8.11
C VAL A 97 5.06 17.66 -7.29
N VAL A 98 4.00 17.04 -7.82
CA VAL A 98 3.36 15.86 -7.24
C VAL A 98 3.49 14.68 -8.18
N LEU A 99 3.38 13.50 -7.62
CA LEU A 99 3.54 12.21 -8.28
C LEU A 99 2.15 11.60 -8.43
N GLU A 100 1.81 11.22 -9.65
CA GLU A 100 0.55 10.55 -9.97
C GLU A 100 0.82 9.23 -10.67
N MET A 101 0.00 8.22 -10.36
CA MET A 101 -0.02 7.00 -11.14
C MET A 101 -0.56 7.30 -12.53
N SER A 102 0.05 6.73 -13.55
CA SER A 102 -0.47 6.83 -14.91
C SER A 102 -1.74 5.97 -15.06
N ASP A 103 -2.56 6.29 -16.07
CA ASP A 103 -3.77 5.51 -16.39
C ASP A 103 -3.43 4.05 -16.70
N SER A 104 -2.28 3.81 -17.35
CA SER A 104 -1.78 2.46 -17.62
C SER A 104 -1.36 1.72 -16.37
N ALA A 105 -0.81 2.41 -15.36
CA ALA A 105 -0.50 1.81 -14.06
C ALA A 105 -1.77 1.42 -13.30
N MET A 106 -2.77 2.31 -13.31
CA MET A 106 -4.06 2.04 -12.69
C MET A 106 -4.77 0.86 -13.37
N ALA A 107 -4.74 0.81 -14.70
CA ALA A 107 -5.32 -0.30 -15.46
C ALA A 107 -4.59 -1.64 -15.16
N ALA A 108 -3.26 -1.64 -15.15
CA ALA A 108 -2.46 -2.83 -14.82
C ALA A 108 -2.71 -3.31 -13.39
N GLY A 109 -2.82 -2.39 -12.44
CA GLY A 109 -3.20 -2.71 -11.06
C GLY A 109 -4.61 -3.31 -10.99
N GLY A 110 -5.57 -2.72 -11.70
CA GLY A 110 -6.93 -3.24 -11.78
C GLY A 110 -7.01 -4.65 -12.40
N GLU A 111 -6.26 -4.91 -13.47
CA GLU A 111 -6.21 -6.22 -14.12
C GLU A 111 -5.60 -7.29 -13.19
N HIS A 112 -4.52 -6.95 -12.48
CA HIS A 112 -3.82 -7.91 -11.63
C HIS A 112 -4.51 -8.14 -10.28
N PHE A 113 -4.98 -7.07 -9.62
CA PHE A 113 -5.53 -7.15 -8.26
C PHE A 113 -7.06 -7.19 -8.23
N GLY A 114 -7.76 -6.89 -9.34
CA GLY A 114 -9.21 -6.78 -9.38
C GLY A 114 -9.94 -8.07 -8.99
N GLY A 115 -9.47 -9.21 -9.48
CA GLY A 115 -10.02 -10.51 -9.10
C GLY A 115 -9.87 -10.79 -7.60
N LEU A 116 -8.67 -10.56 -7.05
CA LEU A 116 -8.42 -10.71 -5.62
C LEU A 116 -9.29 -9.75 -4.78
N ALA A 117 -9.44 -8.50 -5.21
CA ALA A 117 -10.27 -7.52 -4.51
C ALA A 117 -11.74 -7.95 -4.47
N ALA A 118 -12.25 -8.51 -5.58
CA ALA A 118 -13.60 -9.04 -5.65
C ALA A 118 -13.78 -10.27 -4.74
N ASP A 119 -12.84 -11.20 -4.75
CA ASP A 119 -12.89 -12.41 -3.91
C ASP A 119 -12.82 -12.05 -2.41
N LEU A 120 -11.99 -11.08 -2.02
CA LEU A 120 -11.93 -10.57 -0.66
C LEU A 120 -13.23 -9.87 -0.24
N ALA A 121 -13.85 -9.10 -1.15
CA ALA A 121 -15.15 -8.48 -0.89
C ALA A 121 -16.25 -9.53 -0.70
N ALA A 122 -16.29 -10.56 -1.56
CA ALA A 122 -17.23 -11.66 -1.46
C ALA A 122 -17.06 -12.45 -0.15
N ALA A 123 -15.81 -12.67 0.29
CA ALA A 123 -15.54 -13.34 1.56
C ALA A 123 -16.09 -12.56 2.78
N MET A 124 -16.26 -11.24 2.66
CA MET A 124 -16.84 -10.39 3.70
C MET A 124 -18.38 -10.34 3.68
N GLU A 125 -19.05 -10.88 2.67
CA GLU A 125 -20.53 -10.86 2.58
C GLU A 125 -21.23 -11.60 3.73
N GLY A 126 -20.52 -12.53 4.39
CA GLY A 126 -21.02 -13.26 5.55
C GLY A 126 -20.92 -12.51 6.89
N TYR A 127 -20.32 -11.32 6.91
CA TYR A 127 -20.09 -10.53 8.12
C TYR A 127 -21.16 -9.46 8.26
N ASP A 128 -21.65 -9.24 9.47
CA ASP A 128 -22.54 -8.12 9.75
C ASP A 128 -21.78 -6.80 9.97
N ASP A 129 -22.51 -5.68 10.05
CA ASP A 129 -21.94 -4.35 10.22
C ASP A 129 -21.15 -4.19 11.54
N GLU A 130 -21.56 -4.89 12.61
CA GLU A 130 -20.89 -4.83 13.91
C GLU A 130 -19.55 -5.59 13.86
N GLU A 131 -19.54 -6.77 13.24
CA GLU A 131 -18.34 -7.56 12.98
C GLU A 131 -17.35 -6.81 12.10
N LEU A 132 -17.83 -6.21 11.00
CA LEU A 132 -16.99 -5.38 10.12
C LEU A 132 -16.44 -4.15 10.85
N ALA A 133 -17.21 -3.51 11.73
CA ALA A 133 -16.72 -2.40 12.55
C ALA A 133 -15.60 -2.85 13.51
N VAL A 134 -15.72 -4.04 14.09
CA VAL A 134 -14.66 -4.62 14.94
C VAL A 134 -13.40 -4.93 14.14
N VAL A 135 -13.54 -5.56 12.96
CA VAL A 135 -12.41 -5.85 12.06
C VAL A 135 -11.73 -4.58 11.60
N HIS A 136 -12.50 -3.57 11.19
CA HIS A 136 -11.98 -2.27 10.78
C HIS A 136 -11.15 -1.61 11.89
N ARG A 137 -11.68 -1.53 13.12
CA ARG A 137 -10.93 -1.02 14.27
C ARG A 137 -9.66 -1.83 14.53
N PHE A 138 -9.75 -3.16 14.50
CA PHE A 138 -8.59 -4.04 14.70
C PHE A 138 -7.49 -3.77 13.65
N LEU A 139 -7.85 -3.66 12.38
CA LEU A 139 -6.89 -3.38 11.30
C LEU A 139 -6.23 -2.00 11.46
N LEU A 140 -6.97 -0.97 11.88
CA LEU A 140 -6.41 0.34 12.19
C LEU A 140 -5.41 0.26 13.35
N ASP A 141 -5.81 -0.34 14.47
CA ASP A 141 -4.95 -0.47 15.66
C ASP A 141 -3.64 -1.21 15.33
N MET A 142 -3.72 -2.30 14.57
CA MET A 142 -2.53 -3.07 14.15
C MET A 142 -1.65 -2.28 13.19
N THR A 143 -2.24 -1.58 12.22
CA THR A 143 -1.51 -0.77 11.24
C THR A 143 -0.76 0.37 11.93
N ASP A 144 -1.39 1.04 12.90
CA ASP A 144 -0.77 2.10 13.68
C ASP A 144 0.43 1.59 14.50
N VAL A 145 0.30 0.40 15.11
CA VAL A 145 1.40 -0.24 15.84
C VAL A 145 2.58 -0.55 14.91
N VAL A 146 2.32 -1.15 13.74
CA VAL A 146 3.38 -1.51 12.78
C VAL A 146 4.05 -0.27 12.21
N THR A 147 3.26 0.74 11.82
CA THR A 147 3.77 1.99 11.22
C THR A 147 4.66 2.75 12.19
N ARG A 148 4.30 2.80 13.48
CA ARG A 148 5.13 3.42 14.52
C ARG A 148 6.49 2.74 14.63
N HIS A 149 6.52 1.41 14.72
CA HIS A 149 7.79 0.66 14.82
C HIS A 149 8.67 0.81 13.58
N ALA A 150 8.07 0.87 12.38
CA ALA A 150 8.80 1.08 11.13
C ALA A 150 9.50 2.46 11.08
N ARG A 151 8.93 3.47 11.75
CA ARG A 151 9.47 4.85 11.80
C ARG A 151 10.41 5.11 12.98
N GLU A 152 10.43 4.24 13.99
CA GLU A 152 11.27 4.36 15.19
C GLU A 152 12.65 3.67 15.04
N SER A 153 12.93 3.05 13.88
CA SER A 153 14.21 2.40 13.55
C SER A 153 15.04 3.22 12.57
#